data_AF-A0A2S9G9Y1-F1
#
_entry.id   AF-A0A2S9G9Y1-F1
#
_cell.length_a   1.000
_cell.length_b   1.000
_cell.length_c   1.000
_cell.angle_alpha   90.00
_cell.angle_beta   90.00
_cell.angle_gamma   90.00
#
_symmetry.space_group_name_H-M   'P 1'
#
loop_
_entity.id
_entity.type
_entity.pdbx_description
1 polymer ?
#
loop_
_entity_poly.entity_id
_entity_poly.type
_entity_poly.pdbx_seq_one_letter_code
_entity_poly.pdbx_strand_id
1 'polypeptide(L)'
;VAEPLSHFTTPPPGTGPEGNAEAVQNAMATTLFHWTLHPWAIYAVVGLAIAYGVYRKGRLQLISAAFEPLLGSRANGAWGKVIDM
;
A
#
# COMPACT_ATOMS: atom_id res chain seq x y z
N VAL A 1 -4.42 -3.87 18.29
CA VAL A 1 -5.16 -3.64 19.55
C VAL A 1 -4.92 -2.24 20.10
N ALA A 2 -3.68 -1.74 20.17
CA ALA A 2 -3.39 -0.42 20.74
C ALA A 2 -3.90 0.77 19.91
N GLU A 3 -3.91 0.67 18.58
CA GLU A 3 -4.19 1.84 17.73
C GLU A 3 -5.62 2.41 17.85
N PRO A 4 -6.73 1.62 17.83
CA PRO A 4 -8.05 2.17 18.10
C PRO A 4 -8.16 2.83 19.47
N LEU A 5 -7.50 2.27 20.49
CA LEU A 5 -7.50 2.83 21.84
C LEU A 5 -6.71 4.16 21.89
N SER A 6 -5.60 4.22 21.15
CA SER A 6 -4.83 5.45 20.97
C SER A 6 -5.65 6.52 20.26
N HIS A 7 -6.36 6.20 19.18
CA HIS A 7 -7.21 7.17 18.46
C HIS A 7 -8.44 7.58 19.28
N PHE A 8 -8.88 6.74 20.22
CA PHE A 8 -9.99 7.07 21.12
C PHE A 8 -9.58 8.07 22.21
N THR A 9 -8.40 7.88 22.81
CA THR A 9 -7.84 8.73 23.88
C THR A 9 -7.07 9.94 23.33
N THR A 10 -6.55 9.84 22.12
CA THR A 10 -5.88 10.92 21.40
C THR A 10 -6.55 11.03 20.03
N PRO A 11 -7.62 11.85 19.90
CA PRO A 11 -8.40 11.93 18.68
C PRO A 11 -7.56 12.26 17.44
N PRO A 12 -7.85 11.61 16.29
CA PRO A 12 -7.24 11.97 15.02
C PRO A 12 -7.45 13.47 14.68
N PRO A 13 -6.54 14.10 13.92
CA PRO A 13 -6.70 15.49 13.53
C PRO A 13 -8.02 15.75 12.80
N GLY A 14 -8.74 16.80 13.22
CA GLY A 14 -10.00 17.21 12.59
C GLY A 14 -11.25 16.47 13.08
N THR A 15 -11.16 15.58 14.07
CA THR A 15 -12.30 14.78 14.57
C THR A 15 -12.88 15.26 15.91
N GLY A 16 -12.56 16.50 16.32
CA GLY A 16 -13.00 17.08 17.59
C GLY A 16 -12.18 16.66 18.83
N PRO A 17 -12.56 17.14 20.03
CA PRO A 17 -11.83 16.87 21.27
C PRO A 17 -12.04 15.44 21.79
N GLU A 18 -11.19 14.99 22.72
CA GLU A 18 -11.30 13.67 23.35
C GLU A 18 -12.66 13.49 24.04
N GLY A 19 -13.21 12.28 23.97
CA GLY A 19 -14.48 11.94 24.61
C GLY A 19 -15.74 12.53 23.95
N ASN A 20 -15.62 13.10 22.75
CA ASN A 20 -16.79 13.54 21.98
C ASN A 20 -17.68 12.37 21.54
N ALA A 21 -18.93 12.67 21.13
CA ALA A 21 -19.93 11.65 20.79
C ALA A 21 -19.52 10.72 19.63
N GLU A 22 -18.60 11.17 18.76
CA GLU A 22 -18.12 10.43 17.59
C GLU A 22 -16.77 9.73 17.84
N ALA A 23 -16.16 9.88 19.01
CA ALA A 23 -14.79 9.42 19.29
C ALA A 23 -14.56 7.94 18.98
N VAL A 24 -15.53 7.07 19.32
CA VAL A 24 -15.46 5.63 19.01
C VAL A 24 -15.51 5.38 17.50
N GLN A 25 -16.41 6.07 16.80
CA GLN A 25 -16.57 5.90 15.36
C GLN A 25 -15.33 6.37 14.61
N ASN A 26 -14.80 7.54 14.98
CA ASN A 26 -13.61 8.12 14.39
C ASN A 26 -12.37 7.25 14.64
N ALA A 27 -12.16 6.76 15.87
CA ALA A 27 -11.05 5.88 16.20
C ALA A 27 -11.05 4.56 15.40
N MET A 28 -12.23 3.95 15.26
CA MET A 28 -12.39 2.73 14.47
C MET A 28 -12.24 3.00 12.98
N ALA A 29 -12.82 4.09 12.46
CA ALA A 29 -12.71 4.47 11.06
C ALA A 29 -11.25 4.72 10.64
N THR A 30 -10.47 5.45 11.46
CA THR A 30 -9.05 5.69 11.20
C THR A 30 -8.24 4.40 11.23
N THR A 31 -8.50 3.50 12.19
CA THR A 31 -7.81 2.20 12.22
C THR A 31 -8.15 1.36 10.99
N LEU A 32 -9.43 1.28 10.61
CA LEU A 32 -9.84 0.54 9.41
C LEU A 32 -9.24 1.14 8.15
N PHE A 33 -9.16 2.47 8.05
CA PHE A 33 -8.51 3.15 6.94
C PHE A 33 -7.06 2.69 6.77
N HIS A 34 -6.30 2.59 7.87
CA HIS A 34 -4.89 2.16 7.83
C HIS A 34 -4.69 0.67 7.54
N TRP A 35 -5.62 -0.21 7.92
CA TRP A 35 -5.39 -1.66 7.90
C TRP A 35 -6.26 -2.47 6.94
N THR A 36 -7.15 -1.80 6.21
CA THR A 36 -8.02 -2.48 5.22
C THR A 36 -7.65 -2.06 3.80
N LEU A 37 -8.56 -1.45 3.05
CA LEU A 37 -8.43 -1.33 1.60
C LEU A 37 -7.17 -0.59 1.15
N HIS A 38 -6.68 0.40 1.89
CA HIS A 38 -5.51 1.18 1.50
C HIS A 38 -4.23 0.33 1.35
N PRO A 39 -3.73 -0.37 2.40
CA PRO A 39 -2.56 -1.22 2.25
C PRO A 39 -2.80 -2.40 1.30
N TRP A 40 -4.00 -3.01 1.35
CA TRP A 40 -4.30 -4.16 0.49
C TRP A 40 -4.36 -3.80 -1.00
N ALA A 41 -4.83 -2.60 -1.36
CA ALA A 41 -4.81 -2.14 -2.74
C ALA A 41 -3.38 -1.98 -3.27
N ILE A 42 -2.44 -1.50 -2.44
CA ILE A 42 -1.02 -1.39 -2.81
C ILE A 42 -0.47 -2.80 -3.13
N TYR A 43 -0.71 -3.77 -2.25
CA TYR A 43 -0.27 -5.15 -2.48
C TYR A 43 -0.93 -5.78 -3.71
N ALA A 44 -2.22 -5.54 -3.93
CA ALA A 44 -2.94 -6.06 -5.08
C ALA A 44 -2.39 -5.51 -6.40
N VAL A 45 -2.11 -4.20 -6.48
CA VAL A 45 -1.54 -3.57 -7.68
C VAL A 45 -0.15 -4.13 -7.99
N VAL A 46 0.73 -4.19 -6.98
CA VAL A 46 2.09 -4.72 -7.16
C VAL A 46 2.06 -6.20 -7.52
N GLY A 47 1.27 -6.99 -6.79
CA GLY A 47 1.10 -8.41 -7.02
C GLY A 47 0.56 -8.71 -8.41
N LEU A 48 -0.43 -7.94 -8.87
CA LEU A 48 -1.00 -8.09 -10.22
C LEU A 48 0.02 -7.71 -11.31
N ALA A 49 0.78 -6.64 -11.12
CA ALA A 49 1.81 -6.23 -12.09
C ALA A 49 2.88 -7.31 -12.29
N ILE A 50 3.36 -7.91 -11.19
CA ILE A 50 4.33 -9.00 -11.22
C ILE A 50 3.69 -10.27 -11.80
N ALA A 51 2.51 -10.68 -11.32
CA ALA A 51 1.82 -11.88 -11.77
C ALA A 51 1.51 -11.83 -13.27
N TYR A 52 1.06 -10.67 -13.79
CA TYR A 52 0.84 -10.49 -15.21
C TYR A 52 2.14 -10.56 -16.01
N GLY A 53 3.20 -9.92 -15.53
CA GLY A 53 4.52 -9.99 -16.15
C GLY A 53 5.05 -11.42 -16.28
N VAL A 54 5.02 -12.18 -15.19
CA VAL A 54 5.52 -13.56 -15.15
C VAL A 54 4.61 -14.51 -15.92
N TYR A 55 3.34 -14.61 -15.54
CA TYR A 55 2.47 -15.68 -16.04
C TYR A 55 1.86 -15.39 -17.42
N ARG A 56 1.66 -14.11 -17.78
CA ARG A 56 1.05 -13.76 -19.08
C ARG A 56 2.07 -13.31 -20.12
N LYS A 57 3.17 -12.68 -19.70
CA LYS A 57 4.20 -12.15 -20.61
C LYS A 57 5.51 -12.94 -20.61
N GLY A 58 5.67 -13.94 -19.72
CA GLY A 58 6.87 -14.78 -19.66
C GLY A 58 8.12 -14.02 -19.17
N ARG A 59 7.93 -12.94 -18.41
CA ARG A 59 9.03 -12.14 -17.85
C ARG A 59 9.63 -12.82 -16.61
N LEU A 60 10.85 -12.42 -16.27
CA LEU A 60 11.49 -12.79 -15.01
C LEU A 60 10.69 -12.25 -13.81
N GLN A 61 10.74 -12.96 -12.69
CA GLN A 61 10.08 -12.56 -11.43
C GLN A 61 10.91 -11.50 -10.68
N LEU A 62 11.10 -10.35 -11.32
CA LEU A 62 11.78 -9.18 -10.76
C LEU A 62 10.80 -8.01 -10.63
N ILE A 63 11.04 -7.10 -9.68
CA ILE A 63 10.19 -5.90 -9.54
C ILE A 63 10.42 -4.99 -10.74
N SER A 64 11.67 -4.84 -11.19
CA SER A 64 12.06 -4.12 -12.40
C SER A 64 11.32 -4.59 -13.66
N ALA A 65 11.01 -5.88 -13.77
CA ALA A 65 10.30 -6.45 -14.93
C ALA A 65 8.85 -5.94 -15.05
N ALA A 66 8.24 -5.49 -13.95
CA ALA A 66 6.94 -4.81 -13.98
C ALA A 66 7.02 -3.44 -14.69
N PHE A 67 8.18 -2.79 -14.70
CA PHE A 67 8.42 -1.48 -15.32
C PHE A 67 8.84 -1.55 -16.79
N GLU A 68 9.03 -2.75 -17.36
CA GLU A 68 9.40 -2.91 -18.78
C GLU A 68 8.44 -2.20 -19.78
N PRO A 69 7.11 -2.09 -19.55
CA PRO A 69 6.24 -1.31 -20.45
C PRO A 69 6.55 0.19 -20.48
N LEU A 70 7.16 0.73 -19.42
CA LEU A 70 7.49 2.16 -19.29
C LEU A 70 8.95 2.44 -19.65
N LEU A 71 9.86 1.56 -19.24
CA LEU A 71 11.31 1.75 -19.39
C LEU A 71 11.91 0.97 -20.57
N GLY A 72 11.15 0.07 -21.20
CA GLY A 72 11.62 -0.79 -22.27
C GLY A 72 12.83 -1.63 -21.84
N SER A 73 13.82 -1.75 -22.72
CA SER A 73 15.05 -2.52 -22.47
C SER A 73 15.87 -2.02 -21.28
N ARG A 74 15.66 -0.78 -20.81
CA ARG A 74 16.33 -0.23 -19.62
C ARG A 74 15.90 -0.93 -18.34
N ALA A 75 14.70 -1.51 -18.29
CA ALA A 75 14.22 -2.32 -17.17
C ALA A 75 15.07 -3.59 -16.96
N ASN A 76 15.76 -4.07 -17.99
CA ASN A 76 16.67 -5.22 -17.90
C ASN A 76 18.15 -4.81 -17.70
N GLY A 77 18.42 -3.51 -17.62
CA GLY A 77 19.77 -2.93 -17.50
C GLY A 77 20.09 -2.39 -16.11
N ALA A 78 20.99 -1.40 -16.04
CA ALA A 78 21.40 -0.78 -14.77
C ALA A 78 20.21 -0.15 -14.00
N TRP A 79 19.24 0.43 -14.72
CA TRP A 79 18.03 0.99 -14.11
C TRP A 79 17.15 -0.08 -13.45
N GLY A 80 17.02 -1.25 -14.06
CA GLY A 80 16.33 -2.38 -13.44
C GLY A 80 16.98 -2.82 -12.13
N LYS A 81 18.31 -2.93 -12.12
CA LYS A 81 19.06 -3.30 -10.91
C LYS A 81 18.89 -2.30 -9.76
N VAL A 82 18.67 -1.02 -10.05
CA VAL A 82 18.38 0.00 -9.02
C VAL A 82 16.97 -0.20 -8.44
N ILE A 83 16.00 -0.66 -9.25
CA ILE A 83 14.64 -0.97 -8.77
C ILE A 83 14.63 -2.23 -7.91
N ASP A 84 15.48 -3.21 -8.23
CA ASP A 84 15.56 -4.49 -7.52
C ASP A 84 16.52 -4.48 -6.31
N MET A 85 17.24 -3.39 -6.06
CA MET A 85 18.17 -3.22 -4.92
C MET A 85 17.42 -2.86 -3.65
#